data_AF-A0A3R7EAX7-F1
#
_entry.id   AF-A0A3R7EAX7-F1
#
_cell.length_a   1.000
_cell.length_b   1.000
_cell.length_c   1.000
_cell.angle_alpha   90.00
_cell.angle_beta   90.00
_cell.angle_gamma   90.00
#
_symmetry.space_group_name_H-M   'P 1'
#
loop_
_entity.id
_entity.type
_entity.pdbx_description
1 polymer ?
#
loop_
_entity_poly.entity_id
_entity_poly.type
_entity_poly.pdbx_seq_one_letter_code
_entity_poly.pdbx_strand_id
1 'polypeptide(L)'
;MTAFENYFRALKKVLEMEEAFDIWPDFEPQYDEKEFWWETLRGLGESLILNCGRCDGPSDLRNKRCKECVRKREQIAKETYQKVMGRPIEKWSTIMLCRLWQK
;
A
#
# COMPACT_ATOMS: atom_id res chain seq x y z
N MET A 1 -7.09 -8.58 15.97
CA MET A 1 -7.08 -9.27 14.68
C MET A 1 -8.36 -8.96 13.91
N THR A 2 -8.28 -8.77 12.60
CA THR A 2 -9.46 -8.57 11.73
C THR A 2 -10.18 -9.89 11.47
N ALA A 3 -11.41 -9.83 10.93
CA ALA A 3 -12.15 -11.04 10.51
C ALA A 3 -11.37 -11.85 9.46
N PHE A 4 -10.66 -11.16 8.55
CA PHE A 4 -9.84 -11.78 7.51
C PHE A 4 -8.59 -12.48 8.08
N GLU A 5 -7.94 -11.87 9.07
CA GLU A 5 -6.81 -12.49 9.78
C GLU A 5 -7.26 -13.74 10.55
N ASN A 6 -8.46 -13.71 11.16
CA ASN A 6 -9.03 -14.88 11.81
C ASN A 6 -9.32 -16.01 10.82
N TYR A 7 -9.82 -15.69 9.62
CA TYR A 7 -10.04 -16.65 8.55
C TYR A 7 -8.74 -17.34 8.13
N PHE A 8 -7.68 -16.58 7.81
CA PHE A 8 -6.41 -17.19 7.41
C PHE A 8 -5.75 -17.98 8.53
N ARG A 9 -5.86 -17.53 9.79
CA ARG A 9 -5.39 -18.32 10.93
C ARG A 9 -6.11 -19.67 11.04
N ALA A 10 -7.44 -19.67 10.89
CA ALA A 10 -8.21 -20.91 10.89
C ALA A 10 -7.83 -21.81 9.70
N LEU A 11 -7.63 -21.23 8.52
CA LEU A 11 -7.18 -21.95 7.32
C LEU A 11 -5.82 -22.61 7.53
N LYS A 12 -4.83 -21.91 8.10
CA LYS A 12 -3.51 -22.48 8.45
C LYS A 12 -3.65 -23.69 9.37
N LYS A 13 -4.54 -23.60 10.37
CA LYS A 13 -4.79 -24.69 11.32
C LYS A 13 -5.41 -25.92 10.64
N VAL A 14 -6.40 -25.71 9.77
CA VAL A 14 -7.08 -26.81 9.06
C VAL A 14 -6.15 -27.50 8.06
N LEU A 15 -5.23 -26.75 7.45
CA LEU A 15 -4.28 -27.27 6.47
C LEU A 15 -2.95 -27.77 7.09
N GLU A 16 -2.81 -27.72 8.42
CA GLU A 16 -1.57 -28.09 9.13
C GLU A 16 -0.34 -27.28 8.65
N MET A 17 -0.56 -26.01 8.29
CA MET A 17 0.41 -25.09 7.70
C MET A 17 0.66 -23.87 8.61
N GLU A 18 0.90 -24.09 9.90
CA GLU A 18 0.98 -23.00 10.89
C GLU A 18 2.09 -21.97 10.58
N GLU A 19 3.19 -22.44 9.98
CA GLU A 19 4.40 -21.67 9.65
C GLU A 19 4.42 -21.12 8.21
N ALA A 20 3.37 -21.32 7.40
CA ALA A 20 3.41 -20.98 5.98
C ALA A 20 3.52 -19.48 5.70
N PHE A 21 2.95 -18.65 6.56
CA PHE A 21 3.05 -17.19 6.52
C PHE A 21 2.64 -16.60 7.87
N ASP A 22 3.05 -15.36 8.13
CA ASP A 22 2.76 -14.65 9.39
C ASP A 22 1.27 -14.27 9.50
N ILE A 23 0.92 -13.04 9.15
CA ILE A 23 -0.47 -12.54 9.15
C ILE A 23 -1.12 -12.73 7.78
N TRP A 24 -0.35 -12.48 6.71
CA TRP A 24 -0.82 -12.42 5.33
C TRP A 24 -0.03 -13.38 4.46
N PRO A 25 -0.68 -14.07 3.50
CA PRO A 25 0.04 -14.81 2.46
C PRO A 25 1.02 -13.93 1.68
N ASP A 26 2.04 -14.58 1.11
CA ASP A 26 2.92 -13.94 0.13
C ASP A 26 2.20 -13.67 -1.20
N PHE A 27 2.62 -12.63 -1.92
CA PHE A 27 2.06 -12.22 -3.21
C PHE A 27 3.11 -11.44 -4.02
N GLU A 28 3.01 -11.40 -5.34
CA GLU A 28 3.90 -10.56 -6.14
C GLU A 28 3.30 -9.15 -6.33
N PRO A 29 3.98 -8.07 -5.92
CA PRO A 29 3.48 -6.72 -6.12
C PRO A 29 3.30 -6.39 -7.60
N GLN A 30 2.14 -5.83 -7.94
CA GLN A 30 1.87 -5.30 -9.26
C GLN A 30 1.46 -3.84 -9.08
N TYR A 31 2.19 -2.92 -9.71
CA TYR A 31 1.87 -1.49 -9.74
C TYR A 31 2.58 -0.84 -10.93
N ASP A 32 1.97 0.23 -11.44
CA ASP A 32 2.64 1.19 -12.33
C ASP A 32 3.22 2.34 -11.50
N GLU A 33 4.37 2.87 -11.91
CA GLU A 33 5.02 3.98 -11.21
C GLU A 33 4.21 5.28 -11.30
N LYS A 34 3.24 5.38 -12.21
CA LYS A 34 2.30 6.51 -12.40
C LYS A 34 0.97 6.33 -11.66
N GLU A 35 0.74 5.22 -10.98
CA GLU A 35 -0.52 4.94 -10.26
C GLU A 35 -0.62 5.70 -8.92
N PHE A 36 -0.26 6.98 -8.90
CA PHE A 36 -0.38 7.82 -7.73
C PHE A 36 -0.83 9.22 -8.10
N TRP A 37 -1.42 9.90 -7.13
CA TRP A 37 -1.69 11.33 -7.19
C TRP A 37 -1.62 11.89 -5.77
N TRP A 38 -1.54 13.21 -5.65
CA TRP A 38 -1.57 13.89 -4.37
C TRP A 38 -2.66 14.95 -4.36
N GLU A 39 -3.29 15.12 -3.21
CA GLU A 39 -4.36 16.11 -3.02
C GLU A 39 -4.29 16.73 -1.62
N THR A 40 -4.80 17.95 -1.50
CA THR A 40 -4.99 18.57 -0.18
C THR A 40 -6.35 18.17 0.36
N LEU A 41 -6.35 17.20 1.29
CA LEU A 41 -7.58 16.70 1.91
C LEU A 41 -7.90 17.49 3.18
N ARG A 42 -9.16 17.91 3.34
CA ARG A 42 -9.62 18.69 4.50
C ARG A 42 -9.37 17.91 5.79
N GLY A 43 -8.56 18.49 6.68
CA GLY A 43 -8.22 17.89 7.98
C GLY A 43 -7.08 16.86 7.95
N LEU A 44 -6.62 16.45 6.76
CA LEU A 44 -5.48 15.53 6.61
C LEU A 44 -4.25 16.23 6.02
N GLY A 45 -4.43 17.35 5.31
CA GLY A 45 -3.36 18.08 4.66
C GLY A 45 -3.00 17.50 3.29
N GLU A 46 -1.82 17.87 2.79
CA GLU A 46 -1.29 17.37 1.52
C GLU A 46 -0.97 15.88 1.64
N SER A 47 -1.80 15.06 0.99
CA SER A 47 -1.88 13.62 1.17
C SER A 47 -1.52 12.92 -0.13
N LEU A 48 -0.74 11.84 -0.03
CA LEU A 48 -0.43 10.96 -1.16
C LEU A 48 -1.49 9.87 -1.24
N ILE A 49 -2.03 9.64 -2.43
CA ILE A 49 -2.92 8.53 -2.70
C ILE A 49 -2.24 7.56 -3.66
N LEU A 50 -2.09 6.31 -3.21
CA LEU A 50 -1.50 5.22 -3.98
C LEU A 50 -2.61 4.26 -4.40
N ASN A 51 -2.80 4.08 -5.71
CA ASN A 51 -3.66 3.01 -6.22
C ASN A 51 -2.89 1.69 -6.14
N CYS A 52 -3.27 0.77 -5.25
CA CYS A 52 -2.74 -0.58 -5.24
C CYS A 52 -3.13 -1.28 -6.55
N GLY A 53 -2.13 -1.81 -7.27
CA GLY A 53 -2.41 -2.55 -8.50
C GLY A 53 -3.07 -3.89 -8.21
N ARG A 54 -3.31 -4.67 -9.28
CA ARG A 54 -4.12 -5.90 -9.28
C ARG A 54 -3.46 -7.12 -8.62
N CYS A 55 -2.57 -6.89 -7.66
CA CYS A 55 -1.96 -7.94 -6.86
C CYS A 55 -2.88 -8.44 -5.74
N ASP A 56 -2.56 -9.62 -5.19
CA ASP A 56 -3.28 -10.21 -4.05
C ASP A 56 -2.84 -9.64 -2.69
N GLY A 57 -2.09 -8.53 -2.71
CA GLY A 57 -1.57 -7.90 -1.50
C GLY A 57 -2.66 -7.27 -0.63
N PRO A 58 -2.51 -7.29 0.71
CA PRO A 58 -3.55 -6.87 1.65
C PRO A 58 -3.73 -5.35 1.75
N SER A 59 -2.99 -4.55 0.97
CA SER A 59 -2.93 -3.08 1.11
C SER A 59 -2.63 -2.67 2.57
N ASP A 60 -1.71 -3.39 3.22
CA ASP A 60 -1.41 -3.26 4.64
C ASP A 60 0.10 -3.22 4.88
N LEU A 61 0.59 -2.16 5.53
CA LEU A 61 2.02 -1.94 5.81
C LEU A 61 2.62 -2.93 6.82
N ARG A 62 1.80 -3.74 7.51
CA ARG A 62 2.27 -4.87 8.31
C ARG A 62 2.83 -6.00 7.44
N ASN A 63 2.37 -6.11 6.18
CA ASN A 63 3.00 -6.98 5.20
C ASN A 63 4.27 -6.32 4.63
N LYS A 64 5.40 -7.04 4.64
CA LYS A 64 6.70 -6.54 4.19
C LYS A 64 6.68 -6.08 2.72
N ARG A 65 6.04 -6.83 1.83
CA ARG A 65 5.95 -6.53 0.40
C ARG A 65 5.11 -5.26 0.14
N CYS A 66 3.99 -5.09 0.85
CA CYS A 66 3.23 -3.84 0.80
C CYS A 66 4.05 -2.66 1.31
N LYS A 67 4.79 -2.83 2.42
CA LYS A 67 5.64 -1.78 2.97
C LYS A 67 6.74 -1.34 2.01
N GLU A 68 7.39 -2.28 1.34
CA GLU A 68 8.41 -2.01 0.32
C GLU A 68 7.81 -1.32 -0.91
N CYS A 69 6.67 -1.82 -1.41
CA CYS A 69 5.93 -1.22 -2.52
C CYS A 69 5.58 0.25 -2.23
N VAL A 70 5.02 0.52 -1.03
CA VAL A 70 4.64 1.88 -0.63
C VAL A 70 5.86 2.79 -0.50
N ARG A 71 6.97 2.32 0.09
CA ARG A 71 8.21 3.12 0.19
C ARG A 71 8.77 3.49 -1.18
N LYS A 72 8.85 2.53 -2.11
CA LYS A 72 9.34 2.80 -3.46
C LYS A 72 8.47 3.85 -4.17
N ARG A 73 7.14 3.71 -4.05
CA ARG A 73 6.19 4.63 -4.69
C ARG A 73 6.12 5.99 -4.02
N GLU A 74 6.31 6.06 -2.70
CA GLU A 74 6.45 7.32 -1.97
C GLU A 74 7.65 8.12 -2.48
N GLN A 75 8.78 7.44 -2.71
CA GLN A 75 9.99 8.07 -3.24
C GLN A 75 9.77 8.64 -4.65
N ILE A 76 9.18 7.83 -5.55
CA ILE A 76 8.81 8.29 -6.90
C ILE A 76 7.89 9.51 -6.82
N ALA A 77 6.88 9.47 -5.95
CA ALA A 77 5.95 10.58 -5.77
C ALA A 77 6.64 11.86 -5.26
N LYS A 78 7.61 11.76 -4.34
CA LYS A 78 8.39 12.91 -3.86
C LYS A 78 9.21 13.55 -4.99
N GLU A 79 9.83 12.73 -5.82
CA GLU A 79 10.62 13.20 -6.96
C GLU A 79 9.73 13.89 -8.02
N THR A 80 8.57 13.30 -8.33
CA THR A 80 7.59 13.91 -9.23
C THR A 80 7.04 15.20 -8.64
N TYR A 81 6.71 15.22 -7.36
CA TYR A 81 6.21 16.41 -6.66
C TYR A 81 7.22 17.56 -6.76
N GLN A 82 8.50 17.32 -6.47
CA GLN A 82 9.53 18.35 -6.56
C GLN A 82 9.65 18.92 -7.98
N LYS A 83 9.59 18.05 -9.00
CA LYS A 83 9.64 18.45 -10.40
C LYS A 83 8.43 19.31 -10.80
N VAL A 84 7.23 18.98 -10.31
CA VAL A 84 5.97 19.64 -10.69
C VAL A 84 5.74 20.93 -9.88
N MET A 85 6.01 20.91 -8.58
CA MET A 85 5.68 22.01 -7.66
C MET A 85 6.85 22.97 -7.43
N GLY A 86 8.07 22.62 -7.89
CA GLY A 86 9.27 23.45 -7.72
C GLY A 86 9.78 23.53 -6.27
N ARG A 87 9.18 22.76 -5.34
CA ARG A 87 9.58 22.68 -3.93
C ARG A 87 9.59 21.23 -3.47
N PRO A 88 10.52 20.83 -2.57
CA PRO A 88 10.54 19.48 -2.03
C PRO A 88 9.39 19.25 -1.05
N ILE A 89 9.04 17.98 -0.82
CA ILE A 89 8.20 17.55 0.29
C ILE A 89 8.97 16.53 1.12
N GLU A 90 9.23 16.85 2.39
CA GLU A 90 10.00 15.96 3.27
C GLU A 90 9.20 14.69 3.62
N LYS A 91 7.91 14.87 3.93
CA LYS A 91 7.02 13.79 4.34
C LYS A 91 5.58 14.11 3.95
N TRP A 92 4.87 13.11 3.45
CA TRP A 92 3.42 13.18 3.27
C TRP A 92 2.72 13.12 4.64
N SER A 93 1.79 14.03 4.86
CA SER A 93 0.98 14.06 6.09
C SER A 93 0.20 12.76 6.28
N THR A 94 -0.35 12.25 5.17
CA THR A 94 -1.11 11.00 5.08
C THR A 94 -0.73 10.27 3.78
N ILE A 95 -0.62 8.95 3.83
CA ILE A 95 -0.54 8.08 2.65
C ILE A 95 -1.77 7.16 2.66
N MET A 96 -2.61 7.27 1.64
CA MET A 96 -3.81 6.46 1.47
C MET A 96 -3.56 5.34 0.47
N LEU A 97 -3.87 4.10 0.87
CA LEU A 97 -3.81 2.94 0.01
C LEU A 97 -5.22 2.62 -0.47
N CYS A 98 -5.44 2.72 -1.78
CA CYS A 98 -6.77 2.56 -2.40
C CYS A 98 -6.73 1.48 -3.49
N ARG A 99 -7.88 0.88 -3.82
CA ARG A 99 -8.06 0.12 -5.06
C ARG A 99 -9.16 0.81 -5.87
N LEU A 100 -8.76 1.70 -6.76
CA LEU A 100 -9.67 2.38 -7.68
C LEU A 100 -9.73 1.60 -8.98
N TRP A 101 -10.91 1.05 -9.26
CA TRP A 101 -11.20 0.38 -10.52
C TRP A 101 -11.39 1.44 -11.60
N GLN A 102 -10.44 1.55 -12.51
CA GLN A 102 -10.65 2.28 -13.77
C GLN A 102 -11.40 1.35 -14.72
N LYS A 103 -12.53 1.83 -15.25
CA LYS A 103 -13.36 1.12 -16.23
C LYS A 103 -12.68 1.08 -17.60
#